data_AF-A0A8H5VDQ7-F1
#
_entry.id   AF-A0A8H5VDQ7-F1
#
_cell.length_a   1.000
_cell.length_b   1.000
_cell.length_c   1.000
_cell.angle_alpha   90.00
_cell.angle_beta   90.00
_cell.angle_gamma   90.00
#
_symmetry.space_group_name_H-M   'P 1'
#
loop_
_entity.id
_entity.type
_entity.pdbx_description
1 polymer ?
#
loop_
_entity_poly.entity_id
_entity_poly.type
_entity_poly.pdbx_seq_one_letter_code
_entity_poly.pdbx_strand_id
1 'polypeptide(L)'
;MIWISPTHLRNEHISGPDCRSTSAYHGSRISVEAMRECNTYQCLSRRRDSWQPPDSELEDFERQGRYVLSGLGDDTKEEYEPRVFPERNLVQSPTTNRFSRHYTGGLFHPTCFEVFKRASIYRYGFVNVDGLVCWAIVAGAQEEPTLRIPEHAAVKRARQEYWTHNAGDEFLAANPCFIPGLQDILDSAQNVCSSDDICPDAASPAPSSTDIFSKFPQEIKLEILLQLDSWDIANLRLSSRTFRHLPQSLFYHLTLRELPWLYEAWSPLPLSGFVTTTAAEQRRIGQPLHEINGKIWDLRIDDDGSEEAAAEINRLVGLAAKLKERQRQGCKATPVRMLDRRITNWTHLRGELSRRWTELPGLRNRRRIWNKCQEIMDRAETIQRSPTDI
;
A
#
# COMPACT_ATOMS: atom_id res chain seq x y z
N MET A 1 -1.77 3.41 -14.09
CA MET A 1 -1.44 4.18 -15.30
C MET A 1 -2.47 5.30 -15.38
N ILE A 2 -2.14 6.46 -14.79
CA ILE A 2 -2.98 7.65 -14.73
C ILE A 2 -2.18 8.75 -15.41
N TRP A 3 -2.77 9.35 -16.43
CA TRP A 3 -2.17 10.38 -17.27
C TRP A 3 -2.72 11.76 -16.90
N ILE A 4 -1.82 12.73 -16.72
CA ILE A 4 -2.09 14.14 -17.00
C ILE A 4 -1.35 14.42 -18.31
N SER A 5 -2.08 14.54 -19.42
CA SER A 5 -1.50 14.88 -20.73
C SER A 5 -1.32 16.40 -20.85
N PRO A 6 -0.16 16.91 -21.30
CA PRO A 6 -0.01 18.29 -21.72
C PRO A 6 -0.42 18.45 -23.20
N THR A 7 -1.03 19.60 -23.50
CA THR A 7 -1.40 20.15 -24.82
C THR A 7 -2.81 19.85 -25.33
N HIS A 8 -3.80 20.52 -24.73
CA HIS A 8 -4.62 21.49 -25.45
C HIS A 8 -5.06 22.53 -24.42
N LEU A 9 -5.18 23.80 -24.80
CA LEU A 9 -5.85 24.84 -24.01
C LEU A 9 -7.27 24.37 -23.65
N ARG A 10 -7.42 23.64 -22.54
CA ARG A 10 -8.69 23.35 -21.89
C ARG A 10 -8.58 24.00 -20.54
N ASN A 11 -9.29 25.12 -20.39
CA ASN A 11 -9.30 25.94 -19.20
C ASN A 11 -9.25 25.06 -17.94
N GLU A 12 -8.17 25.20 -17.17
CA GLU A 12 -8.18 24.81 -15.77
C GLU A 12 -9.41 25.49 -15.16
N HIS A 13 -10.35 24.70 -14.67
CA HIS A 13 -11.57 25.22 -14.08
C HIS A 13 -11.81 24.55 -12.74
N ILE A 14 -12.36 25.33 -11.81
CA ILE A 14 -12.78 24.83 -10.52
C ILE A 14 -14.13 24.15 -10.74
N SER A 15 -14.15 22.81 -10.67
CA SER A 15 -15.36 22.03 -10.84
C SER A 15 -16.37 22.33 -9.73
N GLY A 16 -17.51 22.92 -10.09
CA GLY A 16 -18.68 23.03 -9.21
C GLY A 16 -19.44 21.70 -9.11
N PRO A 17 -20.33 21.50 -8.11
CA PRO A 17 -20.96 20.21 -7.80
C PRO A 17 -21.63 19.46 -8.97
N ASP A 18 -22.09 20.19 -10.00
CA ASP A 18 -22.75 19.65 -11.19
C ASP A 18 -21.81 19.49 -12.41
N CYS A 19 -20.50 19.68 -12.22
CA CYS A 19 -19.51 19.54 -13.28
C CYS A 19 -19.49 18.10 -13.81
N ARG A 20 -19.61 17.97 -15.14
CA ARG A 20 -19.60 16.69 -15.85
C ARG A 20 -18.29 16.43 -16.59
N SER A 21 -17.27 17.27 -16.37
CA SER A 21 -15.95 17.07 -16.97
C SER A 21 -15.34 15.77 -16.48
N THR A 22 -14.87 14.93 -17.40
CA THR A 22 -14.16 13.68 -17.11
C THR A 22 -12.65 13.82 -17.24
N SER A 23 -12.15 15.05 -17.42
CA SER A 23 -10.72 15.34 -17.53
C SER A 23 -9.98 15.28 -16.19
N ALA A 24 -10.69 15.34 -15.06
CA ALA A 24 -10.12 15.21 -13.71
C ALA A 24 -11.17 14.69 -12.72
N TYR A 25 -10.72 14.10 -11.60
CA TYR A 25 -11.63 13.79 -10.49
C TYR A 25 -12.14 15.05 -9.80
N HIS A 26 -13.36 14.97 -9.28
CA HIS A 26 -14.04 16.11 -8.67
C HIS A 26 -13.59 16.35 -7.23
N GLY A 27 -13.08 17.55 -6.91
CA GLY A 27 -12.56 17.89 -5.59
C GLY A 27 -13.58 17.83 -4.43
N SER A 28 -14.88 17.97 -4.72
CA SER A 28 -15.94 17.78 -3.71
C SER A 28 -16.16 16.30 -3.33
N ARG A 29 -15.65 15.36 -4.12
CA ARG A 29 -15.82 13.91 -3.91
C ARG A 29 -14.57 13.23 -3.41
N ILE A 30 -13.41 13.87 -3.61
CA ILE A 30 -12.12 13.42 -3.09
C ILE A 30 -11.22 14.64 -2.85
N SER A 31 -10.61 14.72 -1.67
CA SER A 31 -9.71 15.81 -1.34
C SER A 31 -8.32 15.61 -1.95
N VAL A 32 -7.56 16.70 -2.11
CA VAL A 32 -6.15 16.65 -2.54
C VAL A 32 -5.32 15.79 -1.60
N GLU A 33 -5.58 15.88 -0.29
CA GLU A 33 -4.92 15.04 0.71
C GLU A 33 -5.22 13.55 0.51
N ALA A 34 -6.49 13.20 0.22
CA ALA A 34 -6.86 11.83 -0.09
C ALA A 34 -6.24 11.32 -1.40
N MET A 35 -5.83 12.21 -2.33
CA MET A 35 -5.15 11.85 -3.58
C MET A 35 -3.62 11.88 -3.49
N ARG A 36 -3.04 12.21 -2.32
CA ARG A 36 -1.60 12.33 -2.16
C ARG A 36 -0.89 11.08 -2.71
N GLU A 37 0.19 11.29 -3.48
CA GLU A 37 1.01 10.25 -4.14
C GLU A 37 0.31 9.43 -5.25
N CYS A 38 -0.87 9.81 -5.71
CA CYS A 38 -1.53 9.09 -6.82
C CYS A 38 -0.76 9.15 -8.15
N ASN A 39 0.18 10.09 -8.28
CA ASN A 39 1.03 10.30 -9.46
C ASN A 39 2.52 9.97 -9.19
N THR A 40 2.85 9.51 -7.98
CA THR A 40 4.22 9.12 -7.62
C THR A 40 4.44 7.66 -8.01
N TYR A 41 5.57 7.37 -8.64
CA TYR A 41 5.93 6.03 -9.09
C TYR A 41 7.31 5.62 -8.60
N GLN A 42 7.54 4.31 -8.63
CA GLN A 42 8.79 3.65 -8.30
C GLN A 42 8.91 2.35 -9.13
N CYS A 43 10.13 1.82 -9.23
CA CYS A 43 10.48 0.62 -10.00
C CYS A 43 11.22 -0.40 -9.12
N LEU A 44 11.27 -1.66 -9.56
CA LEU A 44 12.03 -2.75 -8.93
C LEU A 44 13.21 -3.18 -9.80
N SER A 45 14.40 -2.72 -9.47
CA SER A 45 15.60 -3.08 -10.24
C SER A 45 16.30 -4.29 -9.63
N ARG A 46 16.90 -5.14 -10.47
CA ARG A 46 17.84 -6.14 -9.98
C ARG A 46 19.05 -5.44 -9.35
N ARG A 47 19.39 -5.82 -8.12
CA ARG A 47 20.52 -5.26 -7.36
C ARG A 47 21.82 -5.49 -8.13
N ARG A 48 22.62 -4.43 -8.28
CA ARG A 48 23.97 -4.50 -8.85
C ARG A 48 24.96 -4.87 -7.75
N ASP A 49 25.92 -5.75 -8.05
CA ASP A 49 26.94 -6.18 -7.08
C ASP A 49 27.86 -5.03 -6.64
N SER A 50 28.04 -4.04 -7.51
CA SER A 50 28.79 -2.82 -7.23
C SER A 50 28.05 -1.80 -6.35
N TRP A 51 26.74 -1.97 -6.14
CA TRP A 51 25.97 -1.08 -5.29
C TRP A 51 25.95 -1.58 -3.85
N GLN A 52 26.62 -0.85 -2.97
CA GLN A 52 26.76 -1.17 -1.55
C GLN A 52 26.15 -0.03 -0.71
N PRO A 53 24.81 0.01 -0.56
CA PRO A 53 24.16 1.04 0.25
C PRO A 53 24.38 0.75 1.74
N PRO A 54 24.33 1.79 2.61
CA PRO A 54 24.25 1.57 4.04
C PRO A 54 23.04 0.72 4.41
N ASP A 55 23.17 -0.13 5.41
CA ASP A 55 22.08 -0.98 5.87
C ASP A 55 20.82 -0.19 6.22
N SER A 56 20.94 1.03 6.76
CA SER A 56 19.79 1.87 7.11
C SER A 56 18.94 2.32 5.92
N GLU A 57 19.41 2.15 4.69
CA GLU A 57 18.72 2.57 3.45
C GLU A 57 18.01 1.40 2.75
N LEU A 58 18.07 0.19 3.32
CA LEU A 58 17.44 -1.03 2.79
C LEU A 58 16.20 -1.43 3.59
N GLU A 59 15.12 -1.73 2.88
CA GLU A 59 13.97 -2.46 3.43
C GLU A 59 14.35 -3.94 3.65
N ASP A 60 13.65 -4.65 4.55
CA ASP A 60 14.01 -6.03 4.92
C ASP A 60 14.05 -6.99 3.73
N PHE A 61 13.14 -6.83 2.77
CA PHE A 61 13.11 -7.64 1.57
C PHE A 61 14.28 -7.34 0.61
N GLU A 62 14.81 -6.10 0.62
CA GLU A 62 15.96 -5.72 -0.22
C GLU A 62 17.27 -6.30 0.32
N ARG A 63 17.36 -6.53 1.64
CA ARG A 63 18.52 -7.18 2.27
C ARG A 63 18.68 -8.62 1.79
N GLN A 64 17.59 -9.37 1.87
CA GLN A 64 17.56 -10.81 1.59
C GLN A 64 17.34 -11.13 0.10
N GLY A 65 16.78 -10.17 -0.65
CA GLY A 65 16.37 -10.35 -2.04
C GLY A 65 17.39 -9.90 -3.08
N ARG A 66 17.06 -10.20 -4.34
CA ARG A 66 17.83 -9.79 -5.52
C ARG A 66 17.36 -8.48 -6.13
N TYR A 67 16.24 -7.94 -5.64
CA TYR A 67 15.59 -6.75 -6.17
C TYR A 67 15.59 -5.63 -5.14
N VAL A 68 15.77 -4.42 -5.63
CA VAL A 68 15.86 -3.19 -4.86
C VAL A 68 14.98 -2.13 -5.49
N LEU A 69 14.44 -1.25 -4.66
CA LEU A 69 13.62 -0.14 -5.10
C LEU A 69 14.48 0.93 -5.75
N SER A 70 13.98 1.50 -6.84
CA SER A 70 14.52 2.74 -7.38
C SER A 70 14.22 3.92 -6.46
N GLY A 71 14.75 5.10 -6.79
CA GLY A 71 14.20 6.36 -6.28
C GLY A 71 12.74 6.56 -6.70
N LEU A 72 12.15 7.67 -6.25
CA LEU A 72 10.82 8.09 -6.63
C LEU A 72 10.86 8.94 -7.91
N GLY A 73 9.83 8.80 -8.73
CA GLY A 73 9.51 9.79 -9.74
C GLY A 73 8.07 10.26 -9.59
N ASP A 74 7.77 11.43 -10.15
CA ASP A 74 6.42 11.97 -10.21
C ASP A 74 6.10 12.25 -11.67
N ASP A 75 4.82 12.18 -12.02
CA ASP A 75 4.30 12.45 -13.36
C ASP A 75 4.92 11.52 -14.43
N THR A 76 4.27 10.38 -14.66
CA THR A 76 4.65 9.48 -15.77
C THR A 76 4.22 10.11 -17.09
N LYS A 77 5.02 11.03 -17.63
CA LYS A 77 5.02 11.25 -19.08
C LYS A 77 5.47 9.94 -19.74
N GLU A 78 5.16 9.70 -21.03
CA GLU A 78 5.52 8.49 -21.82
C GLU A 78 7.05 8.33 -22.00
N GLU A 79 7.82 8.55 -20.95
CA GLU A 79 9.25 8.36 -20.96
C GLU A 79 9.51 6.88 -20.69
N TYR A 80 10.06 6.19 -21.68
CA TYR A 80 10.57 4.82 -21.53
C TYR A 80 11.72 4.73 -20.49
N GLU A 81 12.27 5.88 -20.09
CA GLU A 81 13.35 6.07 -19.13
C GLU A 81 13.01 7.16 -18.10
N PRO A 82 12.04 6.90 -17.20
CA PRO A 82 11.62 7.86 -16.22
C PRO A 82 12.76 8.22 -15.26
N ARG A 83 12.98 9.51 -15.00
CA ARG A 83 13.97 9.96 -14.02
C ARG A 83 13.48 9.74 -12.60
N VAL A 84 14.34 9.17 -11.76
CA VAL A 84 14.06 8.96 -10.33
C VAL A 84 14.99 9.76 -9.43
N PHE A 85 14.52 10.06 -8.22
CA PHE A 85 15.29 10.73 -7.18
C PHE A 85 14.88 10.21 -5.78
N PRO A 86 15.83 10.05 -4.84
CA PRO A 86 17.26 10.01 -5.07
C PRO A 86 17.64 8.79 -5.93
N GLU A 87 18.78 8.85 -6.58
CA GLU A 87 19.32 7.69 -7.28
C GLU A 87 19.56 6.53 -6.29
N ARG A 88 19.10 5.34 -6.67
CA ARG A 88 19.35 4.08 -5.96
C ARG A 88 19.87 3.06 -6.96
N ASN A 89 20.65 2.09 -6.47
CA ASN A 89 21.21 1.03 -7.30
C ASN A 89 22.12 1.51 -8.45
N LEU A 90 22.68 2.73 -8.34
CA LEU A 90 23.45 3.40 -9.41
C LEU A 90 22.63 3.54 -10.71
N VAL A 91 21.32 3.81 -10.56
CA VAL A 91 20.37 3.96 -11.66
C VAL A 91 19.56 5.25 -11.47
N GLN A 92 19.88 6.27 -12.28
CA GLN A 92 19.14 7.54 -12.33
C GLN A 92 17.84 7.44 -13.16
N SER A 93 17.81 6.55 -14.15
CA SER A 93 16.68 6.33 -15.05
C SER A 93 16.42 4.83 -15.24
N PRO A 94 15.55 4.21 -14.42
CA PRO A 94 15.21 2.79 -14.57
C PRO A 94 14.55 2.48 -15.90
N THR A 95 14.98 1.41 -16.58
CA THR A 95 14.39 0.97 -17.86
C THR A 95 13.06 0.27 -17.64
N THR A 96 11.97 0.93 -18.06
CA THR A 96 10.61 0.36 -17.96
C THR A 96 10.20 -0.43 -19.20
N ASN A 97 11.03 -0.41 -20.25
CA ASN A 97 10.82 -1.20 -21.45
C ASN A 97 10.96 -2.71 -21.16
N ARG A 98 9.85 -3.44 -21.24
CA ARG A 98 9.76 -4.90 -21.03
C ARG A 98 10.65 -5.73 -21.98
N PHE A 99 11.02 -5.19 -23.13
CA PHE A 99 11.88 -5.85 -24.11
C PHE A 99 13.38 -5.63 -23.83
N SER A 100 13.72 -4.79 -22.85
CA SER A 100 15.11 -4.56 -22.46
C SER A 100 15.65 -5.69 -21.59
N ARG A 101 16.89 -6.10 -21.84
CA ARG A 101 17.65 -7.00 -20.94
C ARG A 101 17.88 -6.39 -19.54
N HIS A 102 17.67 -5.08 -19.40
CA HIS A 102 17.78 -4.33 -18.16
C HIS A 102 16.41 -3.94 -17.57
N TYR A 103 15.32 -4.60 -17.98
CA TYR A 103 13.98 -4.33 -17.49
C TYR A 103 13.92 -4.31 -15.96
N THR A 104 13.47 -3.18 -15.39
CA THR A 104 13.51 -2.93 -13.95
C THR A 104 12.16 -3.14 -13.27
N GLY A 105 11.38 -4.17 -13.67
CA GLY A 105 10.10 -4.51 -13.06
C GLY A 105 9.10 -3.33 -13.09
N GLY A 106 8.12 -3.38 -13.99
CA GLY A 106 7.29 -2.23 -14.39
C GLY A 106 6.80 -1.28 -13.28
N LEU A 107 6.54 -0.04 -13.69
CA LEU A 107 6.15 1.07 -12.82
C LEU A 107 4.97 0.72 -11.90
N PHE A 108 5.14 1.02 -10.60
CA PHE A 108 4.07 0.94 -9.61
C PHE A 108 4.06 2.19 -8.74
N HIS A 109 2.90 2.50 -8.15
CA HIS A 109 2.84 3.50 -7.09
C HIS A 109 3.42 2.91 -5.80
N PRO A 110 4.25 3.64 -5.04
CA PRO A 110 4.78 3.17 -3.76
C PRO A 110 3.68 2.66 -2.82
N THR A 111 2.55 3.35 -2.75
CA THR A 111 1.40 2.98 -1.93
C THR A 111 0.75 1.66 -2.37
N CYS A 112 0.71 1.35 -3.68
CA CYS A 112 0.27 0.05 -4.18
C CYS A 112 1.25 -1.06 -3.79
N PHE A 113 2.56 -0.79 -3.84
CA PHE A 113 3.58 -1.76 -3.44
C PHE A 113 3.57 -2.02 -1.94
N GLU A 114 3.28 -1.02 -1.11
CA GLU A 114 3.05 -1.22 0.33
C GLU A 114 1.87 -2.18 0.57
N VAL A 115 0.76 -2.04 -0.15
CA VAL A 115 -0.35 -3.01 -0.09
C VAL A 115 0.11 -4.42 -0.51
N PHE A 116 0.94 -4.55 -1.55
CA PHE A 116 1.53 -5.82 -1.95
C PHE A 116 2.41 -6.43 -0.85
N LYS A 117 3.29 -5.63 -0.21
CA LYS A 117 4.10 -6.10 0.92
C LYS A 117 3.24 -6.70 2.02
N ARG A 118 2.15 -6.02 2.39
CA ARG A 118 1.20 -6.50 3.40
C ARG A 118 0.51 -7.79 2.96
N ALA A 119 0.02 -7.84 1.72
CA ALA A 119 -0.62 -9.02 1.17
C ALA A 119 0.32 -10.24 1.13
N SER A 120 1.58 -10.01 0.75
CA SER A 120 2.61 -11.04 0.68
C SER A 120 3.01 -11.54 2.07
N ILE A 121 3.20 -10.65 3.05
CA ILE A 121 3.52 -11.04 4.42
C ILE A 121 2.35 -11.83 5.04
N TYR A 122 1.12 -11.41 4.79
CA TYR A 122 -0.07 -12.14 5.26
C TYR A 122 -0.14 -13.56 4.69
N ARG A 123 0.26 -13.75 3.43
CA ARG A 123 0.19 -15.06 2.74
C ARG A 123 1.41 -15.95 3.00
N TYR A 124 2.61 -15.40 2.98
CA TYR A 124 3.87 -16.15 2.96
C TYR A 124 4.75 -15.92 4.19
N GLY A 125 4.46 -14.92 5.02
CA GLY A 125 5.35 -14.46 6.09
C GLY A 125 6.51 -13.59 5.63
N PHE A 126 6.69 -13.36 4.32
CA PHE A 126 7.72 -12.50 3.73
C PHE A 126 7.21 -11.78 2.48
N VAL A 127 7.97 -10.81 1.97
CA VAL A 127 7.67 -10.08 0.73
C VAL A 127 8.24 -10.83 -0.48
N ASN A 128 7.39 -11.48 -1.27
CA ASN A 128 7.77 -12.30 -2.42
C ASN A 128 7.94 -11.46 -3.69
N VAL A 129 8.98 -10.63 -3.71
CA VAL A 129 9.29 -9.76 -4.87
C VAL A 129 9.68 -10.58 -6.11
N ASP A 130 10.37 -11.70 -5.93
CA ASP A 130 10.74 -12.58 -7.04
C ASP A 130 9.49 -13.10 -7.78
N GLY A 131 8.45 -13.53 -7.05
CA GLY A 131 7.18 -13.94 -7.65
C GLY A 131 6.48 -12.81 -8.41
N LEU A 132 6.47 -11.59 -7.85
CA LEU A 132 5.90 -10.41 -8.51
C LEU A 132 6.61 -10.09 -9.82
N VAL A 133 7.95 -10.05 -9.81
CA VAL A 133 8.74 -9.73 -11.01
C VAL A 133 8.62 -10.84 -12.05
N CYS A 134 8.67 -12.11 -11.63
CA CYS A 134 8.48 -13.26 -12.51
C CYS A 134 7.11 -13.18 -13.22
N TRP A 135 6.03 -12.99 -12.47
CA TRP A 135 4.70 -12.79 -13.06
C TRP A 135 4.67 -11.62 -14.04
N ALA A 136 5.25 -10.46 -13.68
CA ALA A 136 5.25 -9.28 -14.53
C ALA A 136 5.99 -9.51 -15.86
N ILE A 137 7.09 -10.27 -15.84
CA ILE A 137 7.86 -10.64 -17.04
C ILE A 137 7.05 -11.60 -17.91
N VAL A 138 6.54 -12.71 -17.35
CA VAL A 138 5.85 -13.75 -18.15
C VAL A 138 4.52 -13.23 -18.70
N ALA A 139 3.71 -12.57 -17.86
CA ALA A 139 2.44 -11.96 -18.29
C ALA A 139 2.67 -10.86 -19.34
N GLY A 140 3.80 -10.16 -19.26
CA GLY A 140 4.19 -9.14 -20.24
C GLY A 140 4.76 -9.71 -21.54
N ALA A 141 5.38 -10.89 -21.52
CA ALA A 141 6.06 -11.48 -22.67
C ALA A 141 5.13 -12.32 -23.56
N GLN A 142 4.22 -13.08 -22.97
CA GLN A 142 3.48 -14.10 -23.72
C GLN A 142 2.04 -13.70 -24.09
N GLU A 143 1.55 -12.52 -23.69
CA GLU A 143 0.13 -12.14 -23.80
C GLU A 143 -0.84 -13.24 -23.32
N GLU A 144 -0.36 -14.12 -22.43
CA GLU A 144 -1.07 -15.33 -22.01
C GLU A 144 -2.40 -14.96 -21.34
N PRO A 145 -3.55 -15.34 -21.92
CA PRO A 145 -4.86 -14.98 -21.39
C PRO A 145 -5.05 -15.45 -19.94
N THR A 146 -4.43 -16.57 -19.57
CA THR A 146 -4.47 -17.16 -18.23
C THR A 146 -3.77 -16.30 -17.17
N LEU A 147 -2.73 -15.56 -17.56
CA LEU A 147 -1.98 -14.66 -16.68
C LEU A 147 -2.57 -13.25 -16.62
N ARG A 148 -3.61 -12.97 -17.42
CA ARG A 148 -4.35 -11.70 -17.34
C ARG A 148 -5.19 -11.67 -16.07
N ILE A 149 -5.00 -10.62 -15.27
CA ILE A 149 -5.76 -10.45 -14.04
C ILE A 149 -7.06 -9.69 -14.33
N PRO A 150 -8.22 -10.18 -13.84
CA PRO A 150 -9.49 -9.45 -13.89
C PRO A 150 -9.33 -8.00 -13.46
N GLU A 151 -9.80 -7.08 -14.29
CA GLU A 151 -9.83 -5.66 -13.97
C GLU A 151 -11.12 -5.32 -13.22
N HIS A 152 -10.99 -4.47 -12.20
CA HIS A 152 -12.14 -3.91 -11.50
C HIS A 152 -13.00 -3.11 -12.49
N ALA A 153 -14.33 -3.17 -12.37
CA ALA A 153 -15.26 -2.54 -13.32
C ALA A 153 -14.98 -1.03 -13.52
N ALA A 154 -14.69 -0.31 -12.42
CA ALA A 154 -14.29 1.10 -12.47
C ALA A 154 -13.03 1.35 -13.33
N VAL A 155 -12.02 0.49 -13.25
CA VAL A 155 -10.80 0.59 -14.08
C VAL A 155 -11.13 0.33 -15.54
N LYS A 156 -11.95 -0.69 -15.83
CA LYS A 156 -12.39 -0.99 -17.20
C LYS A 156 -13.12 0.19 -17.84
N ARG A 157 -14.01 0.86 -17.10
CA ARG A 157 -14.72 2.05 -17.58
C ARG A 157 -13.79 3.24 -17.80
N ALA A 158 -12.81 3.44 -16.92
CA ALA A 158 -11.86 4.54 -16.99
C ALA A 158 -10.84 4.38 -18.14
N ARG A 159 -10.49 3.14 -18.49
CA ARG A 159 -9.48 2.80 -19.51
C ARG A 159 -10.05 2.90 -20.93
N GLN A 160 -10.14 4.13 -21.44
CA GLN A 160 -10.42 4.44 -22.85
C GLN A 160 -9.11 4.80 -23.58
N GLU A 161 -9.18 5.49 -24.72
CA GLU A 161 -7.99 6.08 -25.39
C GLU A 161 -7.21 6.99 -24.44
N TYR A 162 -7.94 7.75 -23.60
CA TYR A 162 -7.40 8.49 -22.46
C TYR A 162 -8.08 8.02 -21.16
N TRP A 163 -7.39 8.20 -20.02
CA TRP A 163 -7.98 7.89 -18.73
C TRP A 163 -9.18 8.81 -18.45
N THR A 164 -10.35 8.19 -18.25
CA THR A 164 -11.62 8.90 -18.00
C THR A 164 -11.93 8.92 -16.50
N HIS A 165 -12.05 10.12 -15.93
CA HIS A 165 -12.33 10.33 -14.51
C HIS A 165 -13.84 10.28 -14.24
N ASN A 166 -14.38 9.06 -14.12
CA ASN A 166 -15.82 8.86 -13.92
C ASN A 166 -16.25 9.24 -12.50
N ALA A 167 -17.39 9.94 -12.40
CA ALA A 167 -18.01 10.27 -11.13
C ALA A 167 -18.39 9.00 -10.34
N GLY A 168 -18.00 8.91 -9.07
CA GLY A 168 -18.18 7.74 -8.21
C GLY A 168 -17.00 6.76 -8.19
N ASP A 169 -16.07 6.89 -9.14
CA ASP A 169 -14.85 6.08 -9.25
C ASP A 169 -13.62 6.79 -8.65
N GLU A 170 -13.80 7.87 -7.89
CA GLU A 170 -12.72 8.68 -7.31
C GLU A 170 -11.80 7.87 -6.39
N PHE A 171 -12.34 6.81 -5.76
CA PHE A 171 -11.57 5.89 -4.94
C PHE A 171 -10.39 5.25 -5.70
N LEU A 172 -10.38 5.23 -7.04
CA LEU A 172 -9.24 4.74 -7.82
C LEU A 172 -7.97 5.58 -7.60
N ALA A 173 -8.11 6.88 -7.33
CA ALA A 173 -7.00 7.79 -7.04
C ALA A 173 -6.73 7.99 -5.55
N ALA A 174 -7.55 7.43 -4.67
CA ALA A 174 -7.39 7.62 -3.24
C ALA A 174 -6.18 6.86 -2.70
N ASN A 175 -5.38 7.50 -1.85
CA ASN A 175 -4.22 6.91 -1.20
C ASN A 175 -4.68 5.73 -0.31
N PRO A 176 -4.20 4.49 -0.57
CA PRO A 176 -4.59 3.34 0.23
C PRO A 176 -3.88 3.28 1.58
N CYS A 177 -2.80 4.01 1.80
CA CYS A 177 -2.02 3.98 3.04
C CYS A 177 -2.54 5.02 4.05
N PHE A 178 -2.74 6.26 3.60
CA PHE A 178 -3.21 7.38 4.42
C PHE A 178 -4.68 7.65 4.12
N ILE A 179 -5.57 7.16 4.99
CA ILE A 179 -7.01 7.14 4.77
C ILE A 179 -7.69 8.14 5.71
N PRO A 180 -8.12 9.31 5.20
CA PRO A 180 -8.88 10.27 6.01
C PRO A 180 -10.13 9.62 6.63
N GLY A 181 -10.42 9.94 7.89
CA GLY A 181 -11.56 9.43 8.63
C GLY A 181 -11.44 7.99 9.16
N LEU A 182 -10.40 7.24 8.76
CA LEU A 182 -10.19 5.88 9.30
C LEU A 182 -9.83 5.92 10.78
N GLN A 183 -8.95 6.83 11.21
CA GLN A 183 -8.53 6.93 12.62
C GLN A 183 -9.72 7.21 13.54
N ASP A 184 -10.65 8.09 13.15
CA ASP A 184 -11.87 8.36 13.92
C ASP A 184 -12.70 7.08 14.18
N ILE A 185 -12.78 6.19 13.18
CA ILE A 185 -13.46 4.89 13.32
C ILE A 185 -12.69 3.99 14.29
N LEU A 186 -11.37 3.92 14.17
CA LEU A 186 -10.52 3.13 15.05
C LEU A 186 -10.63 3.62 16.51
N ASP A 187 -10.59 4.94 16.72
CA ASP A 187 -10.76 5.58 18.02
C ASP A 187 -12.11 5.25 18.64
N SER A 188 -13.19 5.36 17.86
CA SER A 188 -14.54 5.06 18.35
C SER A 188 -14.73 3.62 18.79
N ALA A 189 -13.89 2.69 18.31
CA ALA A 189 -13.95 1.28 18.67
C ALA A 189 -13.03 0.91 19.86
N GLN A 190 -12.17 1.82 20.32
CA GLN A 190 -11.30 1.61 21.47
C GLN A 190 -11.99 2.06 22.77
N ASN A 191 -11.71 1.34 23.88
CA ASN A 191 -12.14 1.69 25.24
C ASN A 191 -13.64 1.53 25.54
N VAL A 192 -14.36 0.68 24.81
CA VAL A 192 -15.79 0.39 25.07
C VAL A 192 -16.01 -0.99 25.70
N CYS A 193 -15.00 -1.88 25.67
CA CYS A 193 -15.14 -3.23 26.22
C CYS A 193 -14.80 -3.22 27.71
N SER A 194 -15.82 -3.28 28.58
CA SER A 194 -15.61 -3.72 29.96
C SER A 194 -15.02 -5.13 29.92
N SER A 195 -14.11 -5.45 30.85
CA SER A 195 -13.49 -6.78 30.99
C SER A 195 -14.49 -7.94 31.09
N ASP A 196 -15.76 -7.63 31.30
CA ASP A 196 -16.88 -8.56 31.48
C ASP A 196 -17.57 -8.98 30.17
N ASP A 197 -17.22 -8.42 29.01
CA ASP A 197 -17.79 -8.84 27.71
C ASP A 197 -17.14 -10.13 27.13
N ILE A 198 -16.34 -10.83 27.95
CA ILE A 198 -16.17 -12.28 27.81
C ILE A 198 -17.51 -12.91 28.24
N CYS A 199 -18.52 -12.79 27.37
CA CYS A 199 -19.83 -13.45 27.42
C CYS A 199 -20.18 -13.98 28.83
N PRO A 200 -20.77 -13.17 29.74
CA PRO A 200 -21.32 -13.75 30.95
C PRO A 200 -22.40 -14.70 30.47
N ASP A 201 -22.19 -15.99 30.75
CA ASP A 201 -23.04 -17.13 30.47
C ASP A 201 -24.19 -16.86 29.50
N ALA A 202 -24.07 -17.42 28.29
CA ALA A 202 -25.22 -17.71 27.44
C ALA A 202 -26.38 -18.09 28.35
N ALA A 203 -27.41 -17.23 28.36
CA ALA A 203 -28.54 -17.26 29.28
C ALA A 203 -28.84 -18.70 29.72
N SER A 204 -28.85 -18.95 31.05
CA SER A 204 -29.06 -20.28 31.63
C SER A 204 -30.03 -21.07 30.77
N PRO A 205 -29.65 -22.27 30.30
CA PRO A 205 -30.41 -22.98 29.28
C PRO A 205 -31.86 -23.02 29.71
N ALA A 206 -32.74 -22.47 28.87
CA ALA A 206 -34.17 -22.61 29.11
C ALA A 206 -34.41 -24.12 29.28
N PRO A 207 -35.03 -24.57 30.40
CA PRO A 207 -35.03 -25.97 30.81
C PRO A 207 -35.72 -26.94 29.82
N SER A 208 -36.25 -26.42 28.71
CA SER A 208 -36.91 -27.15 27.64
C SER A 208 -36.49 -26.68 26.23
N SER A 209 -35.21 -26.33 26.02
CA SER A 209 -34.71 -26.00 24.68
C SER A 209 -34.68 -27.26 23.78
N THR A 210 -35.46 -27.27 22.69
CA THR A 210 -35.39 -28.30 21.64
C THR A 210 -34.18 -28.12 20.72
N ASP A 211 -33.41 -27.06 20.90
CA ASP A 211 -32.23 -26.74 20.11
C ASP A 211 -31.08 -27.70 20.46
N ILE A 212 -30.63 -28.50 19.49
CA ILE A 212 -29.55 -29.46 19.71
C ILE A 212 -28.22 -28.77 20.07
N PHE A 213 -28.01 -27.53 19.59
CA PHE A 213 -26.77 -26.80 19.82
C PHE A 213 -26.65 -26.31 21.27
N SER A 214 -27.75 -26.17 22.00
CA SER A 214 -27.70 -25.74 23.40
C SER A 214 -27.01 -26.77 24.30
N LYS A 215 -26.94 -28.04 23.86
CA LYS A 215 -26.28 -29.14 24.57
C LYS A 215 -24.75 -29.12 24.44
N PHE A 216 -24.20 -28.36 23.49
CA PHE A 216 -22.76 -28.31 23.30
C PHE A 216 -22.08 -27.38 24.32
N PRO A 217 -20.84 -27.70 24.74
CA PRO A 217 -19.99 -26.76 25.45
C PRO A 217 -19.74 -25.48 24.65
N GLN A 218 -19.37 -24.40 25.33
CA GLN A 218 -19.18 -23.09 24.71
C GLN A 218 -18.03 -23.09 23.69
N GLU A 219 -17.01 -23.90 23.92
CA GLU A 219 -15.85 -24.08 23.05
C GLU A 219 -16.27 -24.68 21.70
N ILE A 220 -17.13 -25.69 21.72
CA ILE A 220 -17.64 -26.34 20.50
C ILE A 220 -18.55 -25.38 19.72
N LYS A 221 -19.39 -24.60 20.43
CA LYS A 221 -20.20 -23.55 19.80
C LYS A 221 -19.32 -22.50 19.11
N LEU A 222 -18.24 -22.08 19.76
CA LEU A 222 -17.30 -21.12 19.20
C LEU A 222 -16.55 -21.71 18.00
N GLU A 223 -16.11 -22.96 18.06
CA GLU A 223 -15.44 -23.64 16.95
C GLU A 223 -16.36 -23.71 15.73
N ILE A 224 -17.64 -24.08 15.90
CA ILE A 224 -18.63 -24.05 14.82
C ILE A 224 -18.69 -22.64 14.20
N LEU A 225 -18.81 -21.60 15.02
CA LEU A 225 -18.89 -20.22 14.55
C LEU A 225 -17.63 -19.79 13.79
N LEU A 226 -16.44 -20.23 14.20
CA LEU A 226 -15.17 -19.90 13.55
C LEU A 226 -15.02 -20.51 12.15
N GLN A 227 -15.73 -21.61 11.87
CA GLN A 227 -15.75 -22.24 10.54
C GLN A 227 -16.71 -21.57 9.55
N LEU A 228 -17.62 -20.71 10.02
CA LEU A 228 -18.66 -20.10 9.19
C LEU A 228 -18.31 -18.67 8.79
N ASP A 229 -18.76 -18.24 7.61
CA ASP A 229 -18.69 -16.83 7.20
C ASP A 229 -19.76 -15.97 7.87
N SER A 230 -19.64 -14.64 7.75
CA SER A 230 -20.60 -13.73 8.37
C SER A 230 -22.05 -13.93 7.87
N TRP A 231 -22.24 -14.45 6.65
CA TRP A 231 -23.57 -14.71 6.09
C TRP A 231 -24.18 -15.98 6.67
N ASP A 232 -23.42 -17.06 6.74
CA ASP A 232 -23.83 -18.31 7.37
C ASP A 232 -24.09 -18.13 8.87
N ILE A 233 -23.28 -17.33 9.56
CA ILE A 233 -23.51 -16.96 10.96
C ILE A 233 -24.85 -16.22 11.11
N ALA A 234 -25.17 -15.29 10.20
CA ALA A 234 -26.45 -14.59 10.24
C ALA A 234 -27.63 -15.55 10.07
N ASN A 235 -27.55 -16.51 9.15
CA ASN A 235 -28.57 -17.54 8.95
C ASN A 235 -28.67 -18.51 10.13
N LEU A 236 -27.55 -18.88 10.72
CA LEU A 236 -27.50 -19.75 11.91
C LEU A 236 -28.21 -19.09 13.10
N ARG A 237 -28.05 -17.77 13.27
CA ARG A 237 -28.74 -16.99 14.33
C ARG A 237 -30.26 -16.95 14.17
N LEU A 238 -30.75 -17.02 12.94
CA LEU A 238 -32.18 -17.10 12.65
C LEU A 238 -32.73 -18.50 12.95
N SER A 239 -31.92 -19.53 12.68
CA SER A 239 -32.30 -20.94 12.82
C SER A 239 -32.15 -21.47 14.26
N SER A 240 -31.21 -20.95 15.05
CA SER A 240 -30.89 -21.44 16.39
C SER A 240 -30.72 -20.28 17.37
N ARG A 241 -31.48 -20.34 18.48
CA ARG A 241 -31.43 -19.32 19.53
C ARG A 241 -30.10 -19.34 20.28
N THR A 242 -29.44 -20.50 20.31
CA THR A 242 -28.13 -20.71 20.94
C THR A 242 -27.07 -19.73 20.45
N PHE A 243 -27.13 -19.30 19.19
CA PHE A 243 -26.12 -18.43 18.57
C PHE A 243 -26.50 -16.95 18.54
N ARG A 244 -27.60 -16.52 19.18
CA ARG A 244 -28.05 -15.11 19.12
C ARG A 244 -27.02 -14.13 19.67
N HIS A 245 -26.34 -14.50 20.75
CA HIS A 245 -25.27 -13.72 21.36
C HIS A 245 -23.92 -14.22 20.84
N LEU A 246 -23.16 -13.31 20.23
CA LEU A 246 -21.87 -13.62 19.61
C LEU A 246 -20.74 -12.96 20.40
N PRO A 247 -19.64 -13.67 20.69
CA PRO A 247 -18.53 -13.11 21.46
C PRO A 247 -17.65 -12.17 20.61
N GLN A 248 -17.01 -11.19 21.24
CA GLN A 248 -16.07 -10.27 20.57
C GLN A 248 -14.89 -11.01 19.89
N SER A 249 -14.45 -12.13 20.47
CA SER A 249 -13.41 -12.98 19.89
C SER A 249 -13.78 -13.48 18.49
N LEU A 250 -15.05 -13.82 18.24
CA LEU A 250 -15.53 -14.20 16.92
C LEU A 250 -15.36 -13.04 15.93
N PHE A 251 -15.82 -11.84 16.30
CA PHE A 251 -15.72 -10.67 15.41
C PHE A 251 -14.29 -10.26 15.12
N TYR A 252 -13.36 -10.45 16.05
CA TYR A 252 -11.92 -10.33 15.77
C TYR A 252 -11.48 -11.32 14.69
N HIS A 253 -11.77 -12.61 14.85
CA HIS A 253 -11.39 -13.64 13.87
C HIS A 253 -12.02 -13.38 12.49
N LEU A 254 -13.30 -12.99 12.45
CA LEU A 254 -13.97 -12.62 11.20
C LEU A 254 -13.34 -11.38 10.57
N THR A 255 -12.91 -10.38 11.37
CA THR A 255 -12.22 -9.19 10.86
C THR A 255 -10.92 -9.58 10.16
N LEU A 256 -10.10 -10.44 10.78
CA LEU A 256 -8.86 -10.88 10.15
C LEU A 256 -9.10 -11.68 8.87
N ARG A 257 -10.11 -12.56 8.88
CA ARG A 257 -10.40 -13.43 7.73
C ARG A 257 -11.05 -12.69 6.57
N GLU A 258 -12.00 -11.80 6.84
CA GLU A 258 -12.82 -11.15 5.80
C GLU A 258 -12.33 -9.75 5.42
N LEU A 259 -11.58 -9.09 6.30
CA LEU A 259 -11.01 -7.75 6.09
C LEU A 259 -9.47 -7.78 6.24
N PRO A 260 -8.73 -8.71 5.60
CA PRO A 260 -7.28 -8.83 5.80
C PRO A 260 -6.51 -7.60 5.30
N TRP A 261 -7.14 -6.76 4.47
CA TRP A 261 -6.60 -5.46 4.06
C TRP A 261 -6.68 -4.38 5.16
N LEU A 262 -7.31 -4.64 6.31
CA LEU A 262 -7.29 -3.74 7.47
C LEU A 262 -6.05 -4.06 8.33
N TYR A 263 -4.91 -3.46 7.97
CA TYR A 263 -3.60 -3.75 8.59
C TYR A 263 -3.58 -3.43 10.08
N GLU A 264 -4.34 -2.43 10.48
CA GLU A 264 -4.48 -1.94 11.85
C GLU A 264 -4.97 -3.06 12.78
N ALA A 265 -5.63 -4.10 12.26
CA ALA A 265 -6.10 -5.24 13.05
C ALA A 265 -5.04 -6.33 13.33
N TRP A 266 -3.93 -6.39 12.58
CA TRP A 266 -3.00 -7.53 12.66
C TRP A 266 -1.52 -7.23 12.39
N SER A 267 -1.17 -6.08 11.83
CA SER A 267 0.19 -5.80 11.37
C SER A 267 0.84 -4.68 12.17
N PRO A 268 1.89 -4.96 12.97
CA PRO A 268 2.64 -3.93 13.69
C PRO A 268 3.65 -3.21 12.80
N LEU A 269 3.84 -3.67 11.55
CA LEU A 269 4.90 -3.15 10.69
C LEU A 269 4.61 -1.69 10.30
N PRO A 270 5.61 -0.81 10.31
CA PRO A 270 5.44 0.56 9.85
C PRO A 270 5.27 0.58 8.32
N LEU A 271 4.60 1.61 7.81
CA LEU A 271 4.57 1.93 6.38
C LEU A 271 5.97 2.38 5.93
N SER A 272 6.38 2.02 4.71
CA SER A 272 7.66 2.43 4.16
C SER A 272 7.82 3.96 4.13
N GLY A 273 9.07 4.45 4.25
CA GLY A 273 9.36 5.87 4.02
C GLY A 273 9.07 6.33 2.58
N PHE A 274 9.00 5.41 1.62
CA PHE A 274 8.67 5.73 0.23
C PHE A 274 7.19 6.06 0.00
N VAL A 275 6.32 5.79 0.98
CA VAL A 275 4.89 6.17 0.91
C VAL A 275 4.57 7.43 1.69
N THR A 276 5.56 8.10 2.28
CA THR A 276 5.32 9.33 3.07
C THR A 276 5.75 10.59 2.33
N THR A 277 6.26 10.44 1.11
CA THR A 277 6.88 11.51 0.36
C THR A 277 6.76 11.30 -1.15
N THR A 278 6.91 12.40 -1.89
CA THR A 278 6.90 12.46 -3.35
C THR A 278 8.30 12.71 -3.91
N ALA A 279 8.51 12.45 -5.20
CA ALA A 279 9.80 12.74 -5.82
C ALA A 279 10.12 14.25 -5.79
N ALA A 280 9.12 15.12 -5.95
CA ALA A 280 9.24 16.56 -5.88
C ALA A 280 9.69 17.03 -4.48
N GLU A 281 9.13 16.46 -3.41
CA GLU A 281 9.57 16.74 -2.05
C GLU A 281 11.01 16.28 -1.82
N GLN A 282 11.35 15.05 -2.22
CA GLN A 282 12.71 14.55 -2.07
C GLN A 282 13.71 15.40 -2.85
N ARG A 283 13.38 15.81 -4.09
CA ARG A 283 14.21 16.73 -4.89
C ARG A 283 14.37 18.09 -4.22
N ARG A 284 13.29 18.68 -3.70
CA ARG A 284 13.38 19.96 -2.97
C ARG A 284 14.31 19.87 -1.76
N ILE A 285 14.30 18.75 -1.05
CA ILE A 285 15.18 18.53 0.11
C ILE A 285 16.61 18.21 -0.33
N GLY A 286 16.79 17.47 -1.43
CA GLY A 286 18.08 16.96 -1.90
C GLY A 286 18.84 17.87 -2.86
N GLN A 287 18.18 18.84 -3.51
CA GLN A 287 18.82 19.76 -4.45
C GLN A 287 19.94 20.59 -3.78
N PRO A 288 19.76 21.18 -2.59
CA PRO A 288 20.86 21.86 -1.90
C PRO A 288 22.07 20.93 -1.63
N LEU A 289 21.81 19.65 -1.32
CA LEU A 289 22.87 18.67 -1.12
C LEU A 289 23.63 18.38 -2.42
N HIS A 290 22.91 18.25 -3.54
CA HIS A 290 23.53 18.08 -4.85
C HIS A 290 24.42 19.27 -5.23
N GLU A 291 23.92 20.50 -5.05
CA GLU A 291 24.66 21.74 -5.33
C GLU A 291 25.93 21.85 -4.46
N ILE A 292 25.84 21.52 -3.17
CA ILE A 292 27.00 21.55 -2.27
C ILE A 292 28.01 20.48 -2.62
N ASN A 293 27.57 19.26 -2.95
CA ASN A 293 28.48 18.20 -3.40
C ASN A 293 29.19 18.57 -4.70
N GLY A 294 28.51 19.27 -5.62
CA GLY A 294 29.12 19.84 -6.83
C GLY A 294 30.24 20.82 -6.47
N LYS A 295 29.97 21.80 -5.59
CA LYS A 295 30.99 22.75 -5.11
C LYS A 295 32.18 22.08 -4.43
N ILE A 296 31.94 21.04 -3.62
CA ILE A 296 33.01 20.27 -2.99
C ILE A 296 33.87 19.58 -4.05
N TRP A 297 33.26 19.06 -5.12
CA TRP A 297 33.97 18.40 -6.21
C TRP A 297 34.83 19.40 -7.00
N ASP A 298 34.27 20.56 -7.36
CA ASP A 298 34.99 21.63 -8.06
C ASP A 298 36.19 22.11 -7.24
N LEU A 299 35.99 22.40 -5.94
CA LEU A 299 37.05 22.84 -5.04
C LEU A 299 38.16 21.80 -4.83
N ARG A 300 37.86 20.50 -4.95
CA ARG A 300 38.87 19.43 -4.85
C ARG A 300 39.72 19.29 -6.10
N ILE A 301 39.19 19.70 -7.25
CA ILE A 301 39.94 19.69 -8.51
C ILE A 301 40.89 20.86 -8.58
N ASP A 302 40.42 22.02 -8.14
CA ASP A 302 41.18 23.27 -8.12
C ASP A 302 41.95 23.47 -6.80
N ASP A 303 42.10 22.43 -5.98
CA ASP A 303 42.75 22.50 -4.68
C ASP A 303 44.24 22.84 -4.83
N ASP A 304 44.61 24.04 -4.41
CA ASP A 304 45.98 24.55 -4.40
C ASP A 304 46.75 24.16 -3.12
N GLY A 305 46.10 23.42 -2.21
CA GLY A 305 46.66 23.01 -0.92
C GLY A 305 46.68 24.12 0.12
N SER A 306 46.02 25.26 -0.12
CA SER A 306 45.90 26.35 0.85
C SER A 306 45.05 25.95 2.06
N GLU A 307 45.39 26.50 3.23
CA GLU A 307 44.58 26.31 4.45
C GLU A 307 43.14 26.85 4.27
N GLU A 308 42.96 27.87 3.43
CA GLU A 308 41.67 28.48 3.11
C GLU A 308 40.78 27.52 2.31
N ALA A 309 41.32 26.88 1.26
CA ALA A 309 40.60 25.87 0.48
C ALA A 309 40.23 24.66 1.35
N ALA A 310 41.16 24.19 2.18
CA ALA A 310 40.90 23.09 3.12
C ALA A 310 39.80 23.44 4.15
N ALA A 311 39.78 24.67 4.67
CA ALA A 311 38.76 25.12 5.60
C ALA A 311 37.36 25.21 4.94
N GLU A 312 37.27 25.70 3.70
CA GLU A 312 36.01 25.79 2.96
C GLU A 312 35.47 24.40 2.59
N ILE A 313 36.33 23.48 2.13
CA ILE A 313 35.95 22.08 1.87
C ILE A 313 35.37 21.46 3.15
N ASN A 314 36.04 21.61 4.30
CA ASN A 314 35.55 21.06 5.57
C ASN A 314 34.20 21.66 5.99
N ARG A 315 34.01 22.98 5.80
CA ARG A 315 32.73 23.66 6.07
C ARG A 315 31.60 23.10 5.19
N LEU A 316 31.85 22.94 3.89
CA LEU A 316 30.88 22.40 2.94
C LEU A 316 30.57 20.93 3.21
N VAL A 317 31.56 20.11 3.57
CA VAL A 317 31.36 18.72 3.99
C VAL A 317 30.47 18.66 5.23
N GLY A 318 30.69 19.53 6.22
CA GLY A 318 29.83 19.64 7.40
C GLY A 318 28.38 20.03 7.04
N LEU A 319 28.18 20.94 6.09
CA LEU A 319 26.85 21.32 5.61
C LEU A 319 26.18 20.19 4.81
N ALA A 320 26.94 19.50 3.94
CA ALA A 320 26.47 18.34 3.20
C ALA A 320 26.02 17.22 4.14
N ALA A 321 26.76 16.96 5.23
CA ALA A 321 26.39 15.99 6.24
C ALA A 321 25.04 16.34 6.92
N LYS A 322 24.83 17.61 7.28
CA LYS A 322 23.56 18.10 7.85
C LYS A 322 22.39 17.95 6.87
N LEU A 323 22.61 18.27 5.60
CA LEU A 323 21.57 18.13 4.56
C LEU A 323 21.25 16.68 4.25
N LYS A 324 22.26 15.80 4.21
CA LYS A 324 22.07 14.35 4.06
C LYS A 324 21.26 13.77 5.21
N GLU A 325 21.50 14.22 6.43
CA GLU A 325 20.69 13.82 7.59
C GLU A 325 19.24 14.32 7.46
N ARG A 326 19.03 15.58 7.05
CA ARG A 326 17.68 16.10 6.77
C ARG A 326 16.95 15.31 5.68
N GLN A 327 17.66 14.91 4.62
CA GLN A 327 17.12 14.07 3.55
C GLN A 327 16.69 12.69 4.07
N ARG A 328 17.53 12.05 4.90
CA ARG A 328 17.17 10.79 5.58
C ARG A 328 15.93 10.93 6.44
N GLN A 329 15.82 12.05 7.16
CA GLN A 329 14.66 12.32 7.99
C GLN A 329 13.37 12.55 7.20
N GLY A 330 13.47 12.97 5.93
CA GLY A 330 12.33 13.13 5.02
C GLY A 330 11.74 11.81 4.50
N CYS A 331 12.45 10.69 4.63
CA CYS A 331 12.03 9.36 4.19
C CYS A 331 11.93 8.40 5.38
N LYS A 332 11.12 8.76 6.38
CA LYS A 332 10.92 7.96 7.59
C LYS A 332 9.71 7.03 7.47
N ALA A 333 9.89 5.81 7.96
CA ALA A 333 8.82 4.87 8.13
C ALA A 333 7.76 5.43 9.10
N THR A 334 6.48 5.24 8.78
CA THR A 334 5.37 5.74 9.61
C THR A 334 4.74 4.57 10.36
N PRO A 335 4.63 4.62 11.70
CA PRO A 335 4.00 3.54 12.45
C PRO A 335 2.54 3.38 12.07
N VAL A 336 2.09 2.12 11.95
CA VAL A 336 0.67 1.79 11.83
C VAL A 336 0.12 1.61 13.24
N ARG A 337 -1.03 2.23 13.53
CA ARG A 337 -1.72 2.02 14.80
C ARG A 337 -2.27 0.60 14.85
N MET A 338 -1.65 -0.25 15.66
CA MET A 338 -2.15 -1.59 15.93
C MET A 338 -3.28 -1.54 16.96
N LEU A 339 -4.42 -2.12 16.62
CA LEU A 339 -5.55 -2.31 17.53
C LEU A 339 -5.22 -3.44 18.51
N ASP A 340 -5.53 -3.22 19.78
CA ASP A 340 -5.39 -4.25 20.80
C ASP A 340 -6.59 -5.21 20.76
N ARG A 341 -6.30 -6.51 20.71
CA ARG A 341 -7.31 -7.57 20.60
C ARG A 341 -8.34 -7.55 21.74
N ARG A 342 -7.92 -7.23 22.96
CA ARG A 342 -8.70 -7.37 24.19
C ARG A 342 -9.59 -6.16 24.47
N ILE A 343 -9.13 -4.96 24.13
CA ILE A 343 -9.86 -3.71 24.45
C ILE A 343 -10.63 -3.11 23.26
N THR A 344 -10.45 -3.66 22.06
CA THR A 344 -11.18 -3.22 20.86
C THR A 344 -12.57 -3.86 20.80
N ASN A 345 -13.60 -3.04 20.62
CA ASN A 345 -14.95 -3.53 20.30
C ASN A 345 -15.03 -3.87 18.80
N TRP A 346 -14.68 -5.12 18.47
CA TRP A 346 -14.64 -5.61 17.09
C TRP A 346 -15.99 -5.58 16.39
N THR A 347 -17.08 -5.79 17.13
CA THR A 347 -18.44 -5.67 16.57
C THR A 347 -18.73 -4.24 16.13
N HIS A 348 -18.43 -3.26 17.00
CA HIS A 348 -18.61 -1.84 16.71
C HIS A 348 -17.74 -1.41 15.53
N LEU A 349 -16.45 -1.80 15.52
CA LEU A 349 -15.53 -1.51 14.43
C LEU A 349 -16.08 -1.98 13.07
N ARG A 350 -16.54 -3.22 12.98
CA ARG A 350 -17.11 -3.76 11.73
C ARG A 350 -18.39 -3.02 11.33
N GLY A 351 -19.23 -2.65 12.29
CA GLY A 351 -20.44 -1.85 12.07
C GLY A 351 -20.11 -0.47 11.48
N GLU A 352 -19.18 0.25 12.09
CA GLU A 352 -18.76 1.58 11.64
C GLU A 352 -18.07 1.57 10.27
N LEU A 353 -17.18 0.60 10.03
CA LEU A 353 -16.56 0.41 8.72
C LEU A 353 -17.60 0.14 7.62
N SER A 354 -18.65 -0.63 7.93
CA SER A 354 -19.73 -0.92 6.98
C SER A 354 -20.60 0.32 6.73
N ARG A 355 -20.95 1.05 7.79
CA ARG A 355 -21.80 2.25 7.74
C ARG A 355 -21.14 3.38 6.96
N ARG A 356 -19.83 3.59 7.17
CA ARG A 356 -19.06 4.69 6.59
C ARG A 356 -18.24 4.28 5.36
N TRP A 357 -18.50 3.11 4.78
CA TRP A 357 -17.69 2.54 3.70
C TRP A 357 -17.51 3.49 2.50
N THR A 358 -18.55 4.26 2.16
CA THR A 358 -18.54 5.23 1.06
C THR A 358 -17.66 6.45 1.35
N GLU A 359 -17.49 6.82 2.62
CA GLU A 359 -16.66 7.93 3.10
C GLU A 359 -15.16 7.58 3.16
N LEU A 360 -14.80 6.31 2.96
CA LEU A 360 -13.43 5.81 3.06
C LEU A 360 -12.87 5.40 1.69
N PRO A 361 -12.71 6.33 0.73
CA PRO A 361 -12.26 5.99 -0.63
C PRO A 361 -10.86 5.34 -0.63
N GLY A 362 -9.96 5.75 0.28
CA GLY A 362 -8.66 5.11 0.44
C GLY A 362 -8.76 3.65 0.87
N LEU A 363 -9.70 3.31 1.77
CA LEU A 363 -9.90 1.94 2.22
C LEU A 363 -10.54 1.06 1.14
N ARG A 364 -11.47 1.62 0.37
CA ARG A 364 -12.01 1.01 -0.85
C ARG A 364 -10.89 0.71 -1.85
N ASN A 365 -9.97 1.65 -2.05
CA ASN A 365 -8.82 1.44 -2.93
C ASN A 365 -7.88 0.36 -2.38
N ARG A 366 -7.58 0.40 -1.07
CA ARG A 366 -6.76 -0.59 -0.39
C ARG A 366 -7.30 -2.00 -0.58
N ARG A 367 -8.61 -2.22 -0.37
CA ARG A 367 -9.28 -3.51 -0.64
C ARG A 367 -9.16 -3.93 -2.11
N ARG A 368 -9.38 -3.02 -3.05
CA ARG A 368 -9.26 -3.31 -4.49
C ARG A 368 -7.84 -3.75 -4.85
N ILE A 369 -6.83 -3.01 -4.39
CA ILE A 369 -5.42 -3.31 -4.64
C ILE A 369 -5.04 -4.64 -3.98
N TRP A 370 -5.45 -4.87 -2.73
CA TRP A 370 -5.23 -6.11 -2.01
C TRP A 370 -5.71 -7.33 -2.83
N ASN A 371 -6.96 -7.29 -3.30
CA ASN A 371 -7.51 -8.37 -4.12
C ASN A 371 -6.69 -8.58 -5.41
N LYS A 372 -6.23 -7.49 -6.04
CA LYS A 372 -5.35 -7.57 -7.20
C LYS A 372 -4.00 -8.22 -6.85
N CYS A 373 -3.43 -7.91 -5.68
CA CYS A 373 -2.19 -8.52 -5.21
C CYS A 373 -2.35 -10.02 -4.94
N GLN A 374 -3.46 -10.45 -4.36
CA GLN A 374 -3.76 -11.88 -4.19
C GLN A 374 -3.80 -12.60 -5.55
N GLU A 375 -4.49 -12.01 -6.53
CA GLU A 375 -4.58 -12.53 -7.89
C GLU A 375 -3.23 -12.57 -8.64
N ILE A 376 -2.33 -11.62 -8.37
CA ILE A 376 -0.94 -11.65 -8.88
C ILE A 376 -0.22 -12.87 -8.27
N MET A 377 -0.33 -13.05 -6.96
CA MET A 377 0.34 -14.13 -6.23
C MET A 377 -0.15 -15.51 -6.67
N ASP A 378 -1.46 -15.69 -6.89
CA ASP A 378 -2.03 -16.94 -7.42
C ASP A 378 -1.45 -17.31 -8.80
N ARG A 379 -1.28 -16.32 -9.67
CA ARG A 379 -0.68 -16.51 -10.99
C ARG A 379 0.82 -16.76 -10.92
N ALA A 380 1.54 -16.04 -10.06
CA ALA A 380 2.96 -16.25 -9.83
C ALA A 380 3.25 -17.68 -9.36
N GLU A 381 2.42 -18.22 -8.45
CA GLU A 381 2.52 -19.61 -8.01
C GLU A 381 2.27 -20.62 -9.14
N THR A 382 1.35 -20.31 -10.06
CA THR A 382 1.09 -21.17 -11.22
C THR A 382 2.31 -21.25 -12.13
N ILE A 383 2.98 -20.12 -12.39
CA ILE A 383 4.22 -20.06 -13.18
C ILE A 383 5.33 -20.90 -12.51
N GLN A 384 5.47 -20.81 -11.19
CA GLN A 384 6.50 -21.56 -10.45
C GLN A 384 6.24 -23.07 -10.38
N ARG A 385 4.97 -23.49 -10.48
CA ARG A 385 4.57 -24.90 -10.43
C ARG A 385 4.58 -25.58 -11.79
N SER A 386 4.46 -24.82 -12.89
CA SER A 386 4.67 -25.37 -14.22
C SER A 386 6.14 -25.76 -14.36
N PRO A 387 6.48 -27.06 -14.51
CA PRO A 387 7.81 -27.43 -14.90
C PRO A 387 7.93 -26.95 -16.35
N THR A 388 8.68 -25.89 -16.57
CA THR A 388 8.99 -25.46 -17.93
C THR A 388 10.48 -25.26 -17.98
N ASP A 389 11.10 -26.14 -18.76
CA ASP A 389 12.34 -25.91 -19.49
C ASP A 389 12.56 -24.40 -19.73
N ILE A 390 13.52 -23.83 -18.99
CA ILE A 390 14.21 -22.59 -19.33
C ILE A 390 15.69 -22.92 -19.39
#